data_AF-A0A9E4NLL8-F1
#
_entry.id   AF-A0A9E4NLL8-F1
#
_cell.length_a   1.000
_cell.length_b   1.000
_cell.length_c   1.000
_cell.angle_alpha   90.00
_cell.angle_beta   90.00
_cell.angle_gamma   90.00
#
_symmetry.space_group_name_H-M   'P 1'
#
loop_
_entity.id
_entity.type
_entity.pdbx_description
1 polymer ?
#
loop_
_entity_poly.entity_id
_entity_poly.type
_entity_poly.pdbx_seq_one_letter_code
_entity_poly.pdbx_strand_id
1 'polypeptide(L)'
;MKWCRLLLLLPSLALAQPPGGQIDQQQFFEQSKEKMLPMMAKSIPAMKQTKRCLETANDQAAFEKCAEIMTAMEKEIKERLGPVPGVPKGQQQPTKTPKDIKFTPEAKKNMMKFLERSIMIGTAMQKCFTESSTVDQMQGCMQAARPKPKQ
;
A
#
# COMPACT_ATOMS: atom_id res chain seq x y z
N MET A 1 -17.61 67.84 -0.21
CA MET A 1 -17.65 67.92 -1.70
C MET A 1 -16.54 67.02 -2.21
N LYS A 2 -16.86 65.98 -3.00
CA LYS A 2 -16.47 65.85 -4.43
C LYS A 2 -14.93 65.83 -4.53
N TRP A 3 -14.24 64.77 -4.95
CA TRP A 3 -14.31 64.18 -6.29
C TRP A 3 -13.80 62.72 -6.25
N CYS A 4 -14.64 61.78 -6.66
CA CYS A 4 -14.22 60.53 -7.31
C CYS A 4 -13.75 60.85 -8.73
N ARG A 5 -12.59 60.34 -9.15
CA ARG A 5 -12.30 59.91 -10.53
C ARG A 5 -11.06 59.00 -10.46
N LEU A 6 -11.22 57.68 -10.48
CA LEU A 6 -11.46 56.85 -11.66
C LEU A 6 -10.22 56.80 -12.56
N LEU A 7 -9.34 55.83 -12.33
CA LEU A 7 -8.51 55.11 -13.32
C LEU A 7 -7.51 54.21 -12.58
N LEU A 8 -7.85 52.93 -12.47
CA LEU A 8 -6.95 51.81 -12.79
C LEU A 8 -7.79 50.54 -12.69
N LEU A 9 -8.55 50.32 -13.77
CA LEU A 9 -8.95 49.00 -14.22
C LEU A 9 -7.67 48.19 -14.47
N LEU A 10 -7.12 47.58 -13.42
CA LEU A 10 -6.33 46.37 -13.62
C LEU A 10 -7.36 45.27 -13.86
N PRO A 11 -7.41 44.63 -15.04
CA PRO A 11 -8.09 43.36 -15.13
C PRO A 11 -7.38 42.49 -14.11
N SER A 12 -8.06 42.18 -13.02
CA SER A 12 -7.72 41.04 -12.19
C SER A 12 -7.78 39.86 -13.15
N LEU A 13 -6.66 39.55 -13.78
CA LEU A 13 -6.35 38.23 -14.25
C LEU A 13 -6.31 37.39 -12.97
N ALA A 14 -7.49 37.10 -12.45
CA ALA A 14 -7.76 35.83 -11.82
C ALA A 14 -7.29 34.84 -12.89
N LEU A 15 -6.07 34.36 -12.70
CA LEU A 15 -5.67 33.08 -13.23
C LEU A 15 -6.74 32.13 -12.73
N ALA A 16 -7.79 31.96 -13.54
CA ALA A 16 -8.69 30.84 -13.43
C ALA A 16 -7.74 29.66 -13.56
N GLN A 17 -7.31 29.13 -12.41
CA GLN A 17 -6.68 27.84 -12.37
C GLN A 17 -7.62 26.95 -13.17
N PRO A 18 -7.13 26.28 -14.23
CA PRO A 18 -8.00 25.40 -15.00
C PRO A 18 -8.70 24.50 -13.99
N PRO A 19 -10.02 24.25 -14.12
CA PRO A 19 -10.75 23.43 -13.17
C PRO A 19 -9.99 22.11 -13.11
N GLY A 20 -9.17 21.95 -12.07
CA GLY A 20 -8.42 20.76 -11.83
C GLY A 20 -9.50 19.74 -11.59
N GLY A 21 -9.75 18.88 -12.58
CA GLY A 21 -10.80 17.89 -12.52
C GLY A 21 -10.64 17.17 -11.19
N GLN A 22 -11.56 17.44 -10.26
CA GLN A 22 -11.60 16.73 -9.01
C GLN A 22 -11.80 15.28 -9.43
N ILE A 23 -10.75 14.47 -9.30
CA ILE A 23 -10.87 13.04 -9.50
C ILE A 23 -11.96 12.63 -8.52
N ASP A 24 -13.06 12.09 -9.04
CA ASP A 24 -14.16 11.63 -8.25
C ASP A 24 -13.63 10.59 -7.26
N GLN A 25 -13.72 10.88 -5.96
CA GLN A 25 -13.12 10.05 -4.92
C GLN A 25 -13.71 8.64 -4.91
N GLN A 26 -14.98 8.51 -5.30
CA GLN A 26 -15.66 7.23 -5.40
C GLN A 26 -15.13 6.44 -6.61
N GLN A 27 -14.95 7.08 -7.76
CA GLN A 27 -14.32 6.45 -8.93
C GLN A 27 -12.88 6.01 -8.63
N PHE A 28 -12.11 6.82 -7.89
CA PHE A 28 -10.77 6.44 -7.44
C PHE A 28 -10.80 5.25 -6.48
N PHE A 29 -11.78 5.20 -5.57
CA PHE A 29 -11.96 4.08 -4.65
C PHE A 29 -12.28 2.78 -5.38
N GLU A 30 -13.18 2.81 -6.36
CA GLU A 30 -13.54 1.64 -7.17
C GLU A 30 -12.33 1.12 -7.97
N GLN A 31 -11.61 2.02 -8.64
CA GLN A 31 -10.38 1.66 -9.35
C GLN A 31 -9.30 1.10 -8.41
N SER A 32 -9.18 1.66 -7.21
CA SER A 32 -8.26 1.17 -6.20
C SER A 32 -8.67 -0.22 -5.73
N LYS A 33 -9.95 -0.43 -5.44
CA LYS A 33 -10.50 -1.72 -5.00
C LYS A 33 -10.27 -2.80 -6.06
N GLU A 34 -10.52 -2.50 -7.33
CA GLU A 34 -10.29 -3.41 -8.46
C GLU A 34 -8.83 -3.86 -8.58
N LYS A 35 -7.87 -2.95 -8.32
CA LYS A 35 -6.43 -3.28 -8.41
C LYS A 35 -5.88 -3.93 -7.14
N MET A 36 -6.33 -3.46 -5.98
CA MET A 36 -5.77 -3.84 -4.70
C MET A 36 -6.30 -5.20 -4.22
N LEU A 37 -7.57 -5.52 -4.45
CA LEU A 37 -8.13 -6.81 -4.01
C LEU A 37 -7.43 -8.03 -4.64
N PRO A 38 -7.17 -8.07 -5.97
CA PRO A 38 -6.39 -9.16 -6.58
C PRO A 38 -4.97 -9.23 -6.03
N MET A 39 -4.33 -8.08 -5.79
CA MET A 39 -3.00 -8.04 -5.21
C MET A 39 -2.99 -8.66 -3.81
N MET A 40 -3.96 -8.31 -2.95
CA MET A 40 -4.09 -8.86 -1.60
C MET A 40 -4.42 -10.34 -1.59
N ALA A 41 -5.29 -10.79 -2.51
CA ALA A 41 -5.64 -12.20 -2.67
C ALA A 41 -4.42 -13.07 -3.01
N LYS A 42 -3.38 -12.49 -3.63
CA LYS A 42 -2.11 -13.15 -3.91
C LYS A 42 -1.07 -12.95 -2.80
N SER A 43 -0.94 -11.73 -2.28
CA SER A 43 0.14 -11.41 -1.35
C SER A 43 -0.07 -11.97 0.05
N ILE A 44 -1.31 -12.04 0.54
CA ILE A 44 -1.59 -12.59 1.86
C ILE A 44 -1.25 -14.09 1.95
N PRO A 45 -1.66 -14.95 1.00
CA PRO A 45 -1.22 -16.35 0.98
C PRO A 45 0.30 -16.50 0.87
N ALA A 46 0.97 -15.71 0.02
CA ALA A 46 2.43 -15.77 -0.12
C ALA A 46 3.15 -15.38 1.18
N MET A 47 2.68 -14.34 1.88
CA MET A 47 3.22 -13.98 3.20
C MET A 47 2.98 -15.09 4.24
N LYS A 48 1.80 -15.71 4.27
CA LYS A 48 1.49 -16.83 5.16
C LYS A 48 2.40 -18.04 4.86
N GLN A 49 2.63 -18.34 3.58
CA GLN A 49 3.51 -19.42 3.15
C GLN A 49 4.96 -19.13 3.53
N THR A 50 5.43 -17.91 3.30
CA THR A 50 6.77 -17.46 3.72
C THR A 50 6.96 -17.60 5.23
N LYS A 51 5.97 -17.17 6.04
CA LYS A 51 6.02 -17.32 7.51
C LYS A 51 6.16 -18.80 7.91
N ARG A 52 5.34 -19.69 7.36
CA ARG A 52 5.40 -21.13 7.63
C ARG A 52 6.72 -21.75 7.21
N CYS A 53 7.26 -21.35 6.06
CA CYS A 53 8.58 -21.79 5.62
C CYS A 53 9.66 -21.37 6.63
N LEU A 54 9.65 -20.09 7.04
CA LEU A 54 10.63 -19.55 7.98
C LEU A 54 10.58 -20.21 9.35
N GLU A 55 9.41 -20.64 9.83
CA GLU A 55 9.28 -21.40 11.09
C GLU A 55 10.21 -22.62 11.10
N THR A 56 10.36 -23.30 9.97
CA THR A 56 11.22 -24.49 9.80
C THR A 56 12.65 -24.19 9.31
N ALA A 57 12.94 -22.97 8.87
CA ALA A 57 14.26 -22.61 8.35
C ALA A 57 15.30 -22.53 9.48
N ASN A 58 16.38 -23.33 9.36
CA ASN A 58 17.44 -23.45 10.36
C ASN A 58 18.83 -23.06 9.85
N ASP A 59 18.94 -22.69 8.58
CA ASP A 59 20.19 -22.28 7.93
C ASP A 59 19.91 -21.21 6.85
N GLN A 60 21.00 -20.66 6.30
CA GLN A 60 20.96 -19.64 5.26
C GLN A 60 20.23 -20.10 3.99
N ALA A 61 20.47 -21.35 3.55
CA ALA A 61 19.89 -21.86 2.32
C ALA A 61 18.37 -22.04 2.43
N ALA A 62 17.88 -22.52 3.57
CA ALA A 62 16.46 -22.61 3.87
C ALA A 62 15.84 -21.21 3.98
N PHE A 63 16.52 -20.27 4.63
CA PHE A 63 16.06 -18.88 4.74
C PHE A 63 15.89 -18.23 3.36
N GLU A 64 16.88 -18.38 2.48
CA GLU A 64 16.83 -17.86 1.10
C GLU A 64 15.67 -18.48 0.32
N LYS A 65 15.50 -19.81 0.36
CA LYS A 65 14.35 -20.50 -0.28
C LYS A 65 13.00 -19.99 0.23
N CYS A 66 12.88 -19.71 1.52
CA CYS A 66 11.65 -19.14 2.06
C CYS A 66 11.37 -17.75 1.51
N ALA A 67 12.40 -16.93 1.36
CA ALA A 67 12.26 -15.58 0.88
C ALA A 67 12.02 -15.48 -0.64
N GLU A 68 12.44 -16.50 -1.42
CA GLU A 68 12.10 -16.64 -2.84
C GLU A 68 10.59 -16.64 -3.09
N ILE A 69 9.77 -17.08 -2.11
CA ILE A 69 8.31 -17.03 -2.19
C ILE A 69 7.83 -15.57 -2.38
N MET A 70 8.39 -14.63 -1.62
CA MET A 70 8.05 -13.22 -1.73
C MET A 70 8.58 -12.60 -3.02
N THR A 71 9.79 -12.97 -3.45
CA THR A 71 10.36 -12.51 -4.72
C THR A 71 9.53 -12.98 -5.93
N ALA A 72 9.09 -14.24 -5.93
CA ALA A 72 8.22 -14.77 -6.97
C ALA A 72 6.87 -14.03 -7.03
N MET A 73 6.28 -13.74 -5.86
CA MET A 73 5.07 -12.95 -5.74
C MET A 73 5.25 -11.52 -6.27
N GLU A 74 6.33 -10.82 -5.88
CA GLU A 74 6.63 -9.47 -6.38
C GLU A 74 6.77 -9.44 -7.89
N LYS A 75 7.43 -10.46 -8.46
CA LYS A 75 7.55 -10.63 -9.91
C LYS A 75 6.18 -10.80 -10.58
N GLU A 76 5.33 -11.70 -10.07
CA GLU A 76 3.98 -11.91 -10.61
C GLU A 76 3.13 -10.64 -10.53
N ILE A 77 3.18 -9.91 -9.40
CA ILE A 77 2.47 -8.64 -9.21
C ILE A 77 2.95 -7.60 -10.22
N LYS A 78 4.26 -7.45 -10.38
CA LYS A 78 4.86 -6.48 -11.31
C LYS A 78 4.48 -6.79 -12.77
N GLU A 79 4.47 -8.06 -13.15
CA GLU A 79 4.13 -8.51 -14.50
C GLU A 79 2.64 -8.31 -14.81
N ARG A 80 1.75 -8.51 -13.82
CA ARG A 80 0.28 -8.47 -14.05
C ARG A 80 -0.36 -7.10 -13.86
N LEU A 81 0.13 -6.29 -12.92
CA LEU A 81 -0.56 -5.05 -12.53
C LEU A 81 0.03 -3.79 -13.16
N GLY A 82 1.23 -3.87 -13.75
CA GLY A 82 1.93 -2.71 -14.30
C GLY A 82 2.14 -1.61 -13.25
N PRO A 83 2.51 -0.38 -13.67
CA PRO A 83 2.57 0.76 -12.76
C PRO A 83 1.17 1.12 -12.26
N VAL A 84 0.96 1.05 -10.94
CA VAL A 84 -0.31 1.45 -10.30
C VAL A 84 -0.41 2.98 -10.28
N PRO A 85 -1.40 3.61 -10.96
CA PRO A 85 -1.59 5.06 -10.94
C PRO A 85 -1.91 5.55 -9.52
N GLY A 86 -1.33 6.68 -9.11
CA GLY A 86 -1.59 7.28 -7.79
C GLY A 86 -0.75 6.72 -6.64
N VAL A 87 0.00 5.62 -6.83
CA VAL A 87 1.09 5.27 -5.92
C VAL A 87 2.30 6.10 -6.34
N PRO A 88 2.82 7.01 -5.50
CA PRO A 88 4.05 7.71 -5.81
C PRO A 88 5.09 6.66 -6.20
N LYS A 89 5.91 6.92 -7.24
CA LYS A 89 7.18 6.21 -7.38
C LYS A 89 7.99 6.55 -6.13
N GLY A 90 7.74 5.83 -5.02
CA GLY A 90 8.53 5.94 -3.82
C GLY A 90 9.97 5.76 -4.26
N GLN A 91 10.86 6.62 -3.74
CA GLN A 91 12.31 6.44 -3.92
C GLN A 91 12.57 4.94 -3.85
N GLN A 92 13.14 4.38 -4.92
CA GLN A 92 13.47 2.96 -4.99
C GLN A 92 14.26 2.65 -3.72
N GLN A 93 13.57 2.12 -2.71
CA GLN A 93 14.27 1.63 -1.54
C GLN A 93 15.20 0.56 -2.08
N PRO A 94 16.47 0.53 -1.63
CA PRO A 94 17.40 -0.50 -2.05
C PRO A 94 16.69 -1.84 -1.91
N THR A 95 16.46 -2.51 -3.03
CA THR A 95 15.80 -3.80 -3.07
C THR A 95 16.82 -4.78 -2.50
N LYS A 96 16.99 -4.79 -1.17
CA LYS A 96 17.79 -5.79 -0.49
C LYS A 96 17.13 -7.12 -0.84
N THR A 97 17.80 -7.86 -1.70
CA THR A 97 17.37 -9.19 -2.06
C THR A 97 17.51 -10.07 -0.84
N PRO A 98 16.78 -11.19 -0.75
CA PRO A 98 16.94 -12.10 0.37
C PRO A 98 18.38 -12.56 0.63
N LYS A 99 19.21 -12.59 -0.42
CA LYS A 99 20.63 -12.93 -0.39
C LYS A 99 21.49 -11.90 0.34
N ASP A 100 20.99 -10.68 0.50
CA ASP A 100 21.69 -9.60 1.20
C ASP A 100 21.44 -9.64 2.73
N ILE A 101 20.58 -10.54 3.21
CA ILE A 101 20.24 -10.71 4.62
C ILE A 101 20.95 -11.95 5.16
N LYS A 102 21.88 -11.74 6.09
CA LYS A 102 22.50 -12.85 6.84
C LYS A 102 21.46 -13.52 7.74
N PHE A 103 21.37 -14.83 7.65
CA PHE A 103 20.58 -15.65 8.54
C PHE A 103 21.17 -15.60 9.94
N THR A 104 20.43 -14.98 10.84
CA THR A 104 20.63 -15.05 12.28
C THR A 104 19.29 -15.39 12.93
N PRO A 105 19.28 -15.99 14.15
CA PRO A 105 18.04 -16.21 14.88
C PRO A 105 17.22 -14.93 15.06
N GLU A 106 17.89 -13.80 15.24
CA GLU A 106 17.27 -12.49 15.35
C GLU A 106 16.67 -12.02 14.02
N ALA A 107 17.37 -12.18 12.90
CA ALA A 107 16.85 -11.84 11.57
C ALA A 107 15.60 -12.67 11.23
N LYS A 108 15.62 -13.98 11.51
CA LYS A 108 14.45 -14.87 11.38
C LYS A 108 13.28 -14.36 12.23
N LYS A 109 13.52 -14.06 13.50
CA LYS A 109 12.49 -13.55 14.43
C LYS A 109 11.89 -12.22 13.96
N ASN A 110 12.72 -11.30 13.49
CA ASN A 110 12.28 -9.99 12.98
C ASN A 110 11.47 -10.13 11.70
N MET A 111 11.90 -11.00 10.78
CA MET A 111 11.14 -11.30 9.56
C MET A 111 9.80 -11.95 9.86
N MET A 112 9.75 -12.92 10.78
CA MET A 112 8.49 -13.54 11.21
C MET A 112 7.52 -12.52 11.83
N LYS A 113 8.00 -11.62 12.70
CA LYS A 113 7.19 -10.54 13.28
C LYS A 113 6.66 -9.58 12.21
N PHE A 114 7.52 -9.23 11.25
CA PHE A 114 7.13 -8.39 10.12
C PHE A 114 6.02 -9.06 9.31
N LEU A 115 6.19 -10.33 8.91
CA LEU A 115 5.19 -11.07 8.16
C LEU A 115 3.88 -11.21 8.93
N GLU A 116 3.92 -11.48 10.23
CA GLU A 116 2.72 -11.57 11.06
C GLU A 116 1.94 -10.25 11.08
N ARG A 117 2.63 -9.12 11.27
CA ARG A 117 2.00 -7.81 11.23
C ARG A 117 1.44 -7.49 9.84
N SER A 118 2.20 -7.79 8.79
CA SER A 118 1.79 -7.54 7.40
C SER A 118 0.59 -8.40 6.99
N ILE A 119 0.53 -9.67 7.41
CA ILE A 119 -0.63 -10.55 7.21
C ILE A 119 -1.85 -10.00 7.93
N MET A 120 -1.71 -9.55 9.18
CA MET A 120 -2.80 -8.97 9.96
C MET A 120 -3.38 -7.73 9.27
N ILE A 121 -2.51 -6.77 8.93
CA ILE A 121 -2.91 -5.52 8.26
C ILE A 121 -3.50 -5.82 6.88
N GLY A 122 -2.85 -6.67 6.08
CA GLY A 122 -3.31 -7.06 4.76
C GLY A 122 -4.68 -7.73 4.80
N THR A 123 -4.90 -8.64 5.74
CA THR A 123 -6.19 -9.32 5.91
C THR A 123 -7.29 -8.34 6.32
N ALA A 124 -7.02 -7.44 7.26
CA ALA A 124 -7.96 -6.39 7.65
C ALA A 124 -8.31 -5.49 6.48
N MET A 125 -7.30 -5.05 5.72
CA MET A 125 -7.49 -4.19 4.56
C MET A 125 -8.26 -4.89 3.44
N GLN A 126 -7.96 -6.16 3.16
CA GLN A 126 -8.70 -6.96 2.18
C GLN A 126 -10.16 -7.11 2.57
N LYS A 127 -10.44 -7.39 3.84
CA LYS A 127 -11.79 -7.46 4.38
C LYS A 127 -12.52 -6.14 4.19
N CYS A 128 -11.90 -5.02 4.59
CA CYS A 128 -12.51 -3.71 4.45
C CYS A 128 -12.77 -3.32 2.99
N PHE A 129 -11.85 -3.58 2.06
CA PHE A 129 -12.11 -3.37 0.64
C PHE A 129 -13.25 -4.24 0.13
N THR A 130 -13.35 -5.49 0.58
CA THR A 130 -14.41 -6.41 0.15
C THR A 130 -15.78 -5.93 0.62
N GLU A 131 -15.90 -5.56 1.89
CA GLU A 131 -17.16 -5.19 2.56
C GLU A 131 -17.62 -3.76 2.26
N SER A 132 -16.70 -2.87 1.87
CA SER A 132 -17.01 -1.46 1.63
C SER A 132 -17.38 -1.18 0.19
N SER A 133 -18.45 -0.43 -0.01
CA SER A 133 -18.89 0.09 -1.30
C SER A 133 -18.52 1.57 -1.48
N THR A 134 -18.17 2.28 -0.40
CA THR A 134 -17.76 3.69 -0.44
C THR A 134 -16.48 3.95 0.36
N VAL A 135 -15.86 5.11 0.11
CA VAL A 135 -14.70 5.60 0.88
C VAL A 135 -14.99 5.67 2.38
N ASP A 136 -16.15 6.17 2.77
CA ASP A 136 -16.53 6.31 4.18
C ASP A 136 -16.68 4.95 4.87
N GLN A 137 -17.28 3.98 4.19
CA GLN A 137 -17.38 2.60 4.70
C GLN A 137 -16.00 1.97 4.87
N MET A 138 -15.10 2.19 3.90
CA MET A 138 -13.72 1.71 3.96
C MET A 138 -12.98 2.33 5.15
N GLN A 139 -13.09 3.65 5.33
CA GLN A 139 -12.45 4.35 6.44
C GLN A 139 -12.99 3.89 7.79
N GLY A 140 -14.31 3.74 7.93
CA GLY A 140 -14.95 3.22 9.14
C GLY A 140 -14.50 1.80 9.47
N CYS A 141 -14.48 0.91 8.47
CA CYS A 141 -13.99 -0.46 8.63
C CYS A 141 -12.53 -0.50 9.09
N MET A 142 -11.65 0.28 8.44
CA MET A 142 -10.23 0.30 8.77
C MET A 142 -9.97 0.85 10.17
N GLN A 143 -10.75 1.83 10.64
CA GLN A 143 -10.67 2.31 12.02
C GLN A 143 -11.07 1.24 13.03
N ALA A 144 -12.16 0.51 12.75
CA ALA A 144 -12.62 -0.59 13.59
C ALA A 144 -11.62 -1.76 13.63
N ALA A 145 -10.88 -1.98 12.53
CA ALA A 145 -9.90 -3.06 12.40
C ALA A 145 -8.51 -2.73 13.00
N ARG A 146 -8.29 -1.50 13.51
CA ARG A 146 -7.00 -1.15 14.14
C ARG A 146 -6.74 -2.02 15.36
N PRO A 147 -5.54 -2.62 15.49
CA PRO A 147 -5.17 -3.33 16.71
C PRO A 147 -5.23 -2.35 17.88
N LYS A 148 -6.05 -2.64 18.90
CA LYS A 148 -6.05 -1.86 20.14
C LYS A 148 -4.67 -2.01 20.79
N PRO A 149 -4.05 -0.93 21.29
CA PRO A 149 -2.84 -1.06 22.09
C PRO A 149 -3.17 -1.99 23.27
N LYS A 150 -2.34 -3.02 23.48
CA LYS A 150 -2.41 -3.82 24.69
C LYS A 150 -2.13 -2.86 25.85
N GLN A 151 -3.10 -2.72 26.76
CA GLN A 151 -2.87 -2.11 28.08
C GLN A 151 -1.96 -3.04 28.89
#